data_AF-A0A8J5B6M7-F1
#
_entry.id   AF-A0A8J5B6M7-F1
#
_cell.length_a   1.000
_cell.length_b   1.000
_cell.length_c   1.000
_cell.angle_alpha   90.00
_cell.angle_beta   90.00
_cell.angle_gamma   90.00
#
_symmetry.space_group_name_H-M   'P 1'
#
loop_
_entity.id
_entity.type
_entity.pdbx_description
1 polymer ?
#
loop_
_entity_poly.entity_id
_entity_poly.type
_entity_poly.pdbx_seq_one_letter_code
_entity_poly.pdbx_strand_id
1 'polypeptide(L)'
;MNMTDLGILEHSNALLVALATAYLVYLAVVAQLNPLKKCPGPWYTLYSKMPILVIFWRDSRNRYVHFLHEKYGPIVRLGPDEVSICDPKDVSKVYLGNFDKSRFYAQFGNYGAPNLFCILTKEPHQKLRKLMTSFYRKETINSTGIIQEKVDEMDSVVASNNKQDVHTLFRYLAFDVVTRLTISDSEMLAGKNQQLVFYHEMQTSMTFWTTLQPKWWDLAAALSHKQKQKMQ
;
A
#
# COMPACT_ATOMS: atom_id res chain seq x y z
N MET A 1 -31.42 4.48 44.07
CA MET A 1 -31.00 5.13 42.82
C MET A 1 -31.52 6.55 42.90
N ASN A 2 -30.66 7.54 43.11
CA ASN A 2 -31.06 8.88 43.52
C ASN A 2 -31.58 9.69 42.31
N MET A 3 -32.53 10.60 42.52
CA MET A 3 -33.09 11.45 41.45
C MET A 3 -32.03 12.31 40.75
N THR A 4 -30.90 12.58 41.41
CA THR A 4 -29.74 13.28 40.83
C THR A 4 -29.00 12.45 39.80
N ASP A 5 -28.93 11.12 39.97
CA ASP A 5 -28.24 10.22 39.03
C ASP A 5 -29.01 10.09 37.72
N LEU A 6 -30.35 10.10 37.79
CA LEU A 6 -31.23 10.11 36.63
C LEU A 6 -31.09 11.40 35.82
N GLY A 7 -31.03 12.56 36.50
CA GLY A 7 -30.81 13.85 35.84
C GLY A 7 -29.47 13.96 35.11
N ILE A 8 -28.37 13.47 35.72
CA ILE A 8 -27.03 13.48 35.09
C ILE A 8 -27.00 12.58 33.84
N LEU A 9 -27.65 11.42 33.89
CA LEU A 9 -27.76 10.51 32.74
C LEU A 9 -28.57 11.13 31.59
N GLU A 10 -29.66 11.84 31.87
CA GLU A 10 -30.45 12.52 30.82
C GLU A 10 -29.68 13.65 30.13
N HIS A 11 -28.94 14.47 30.89
CA HIS A 11 -28.11 15.54 30.32
C HIS A 11 -26.93 14.98 29.52
N SER A 12 -26.34 13.87 29.97
CA SER A 12 -25.28 13.15 29.23
C SER A 12 -25.80 12.60 27.90
N ASN A 13 -26.98 11.98 27.90
CA ASN A 13 -27.61 11.46 26.69
C ASN A 13 -28.00 12.57 25.71
N ALA A 14 -28.54 13.69 26.20
CA ALA A 14 -28.87 14.86 25.37
C ALA A 14 -27.61 15.45 24.70
N LEU A 15 -26.50 15.54 25.42
CA LEU A 15 -25.22 15.99 24.86
C LEU A 15 -24.71 15.04 23.77
N LEU A 16 -24.78 13.72 24.00
CA LEU A 16 -24.38 12.72 23.00
C LEU A 16 -25.23 12.81 21.73
N VAL A 17 -26.55 12.97 21.87
CA VAL A 17 -27.46 13.14 20.73
C VAL A 17 -27.16 14.45 19.97
N ALA A 18 -26.92 15.55 20.68
CA ALA A 18 -26.55 16.82 20.07
C ALA A 18 -25.23 16.73 19.29
N LEU A 19 -24.20 16.09 19.87
CA LEU A 19 -22.92 15.86 19.21
C LEU A 19 -23.05 14.94 17.99
N ALA A 20 -23.80 13.86 18.10
CA ALA A 20 -24.07 12.95 16.98
C ALA A 20 -24.80 13.69 15.84
N THR A 21 -25.80 14.50 16.17
CA THR A 21 -26.56 15.29 15.20
C THR A 21 -25.66 16.32 14.52
N ALA A 22 -24.85 17.07 15.28
CA ALA A 22 -23.89 18.02 14.73
C ALA A 22 -22.86 17.34 13.81
N TYR A 23 -22.39 16.15 14.18
CA TYR A 23 -21.48 15.36 13.35
C TYR A 23 -22.12 14.88 12.04
N LEU A 24 -23.38 14.44 12.07
CA LEU A 24 -24.12 14.05 10.87
C LEU A 24 -24.35 15.24 9.93
N VAL A 25 -24.71 16.40 10.48
CA VAL A 25 -24.84 17.65 9.71
C VAL A 25 -23.51 18.04 9.09
N TYR A 26 -22.41 17.97 9.85
CA TYR A 26 -21.06 18.21 9.34
C TYR A 26 -20.72 17.29 8.16
N LEU A 27 -20.94 15.97 8.29
CA LEU A 27 -20.71 15.01 7.21
C LEU A 27 -21.57 15.31 5.98
N ALA A 28 -22.83 15.69 6.16
CA ALA A 28 -23.72 16.08 5.08
C ALA A 28 -23.19 17.31 4.32
N VAL A 29 -22.80 18.36 5.05
CA VAL A 29 -22.26 19.59 4.44
C VAL A 29 -20.97 19.28 3.67
N VAL A 30 -20.03 18.54 4.28
CA VAL A 30 -18.77 18.15 3.63
C VAL A 30 -19.02 17.34 2.35
N ALA A 31 -19.96 16.39 2.38
CA ALA A 31 -20.31 15.59 1.21
C ALA A 31 -20.95 16.42 0.09
N GLN A 32 -21.76 17.44 0.43
CA GLN A 32 -22.40 18.32 -0.56
C GLN A 32 -21.43 19.31 -1.20
N LEU A 33 -20.46 19.81 -0.43
CA LEU A 33 -19.40 20.71 -0.91
C LEU A 33 -18.26 19.97 -1.62
N ASN A 34 -18.28 18.64 -1.60
CA ASN A 34 -17.23 17.83 -2.19
C ASN A 34 -17.24 17.91 -3.73
N PRO A 35 -16.15 18.36 -4.39
CA PRO A 35 -16.08 18.41 -5.85
C PRO A 35 -16.23 17.02 -6.49
N LEU A 36 -15.86 15.95 -5.78
CA LEU A 36 -15.98 14.56 -6.25
C LEU A 36 -17.41 14.01 -6.17
N LYS A 37 -18.39 14.80 -5.69
CA LYS A 37 -19.81 14.42 -5.71
C LYS A 37 -20.33 14.10 -7.12
N LYS A 38 -19.78 14.77 -8.14
CA LYS A 38 -20.15 14.56 -9.54
C LYS A 38 -19.64 13.23 -10.11
N CYS A 39 -18.60 12.64 -9.52
CA CYS A 39 -18.10 11.34 -9.96
C CYS A 39 -19.13 10.25 -9.61
N PRO A 40 -19.39 9.29 -10.50
CA PRO A 40 -20.32 8.21 -10.20
C PRO A 40 -19.67 7.24 -9.20
N GLY A 41 -20.50 6.52 -8.45
CA GLY A 41 -20.07 5.58 -7.42
C GLY A 41 -21.12 5.41 -6.32
N PRO A 42 -20.90 4.51 -5.36
CA PRO A 42 -21.83 4.32 -4.26
C PRO A 42 -22.02 5.60 -3.45
N TRP A 43 -23.23 5.85 -2.95
CA TRP A 43 -23.54 7.09 -2.24
C TRP A 43 -22.73 7.25 -0.95
N TYR A 44 -22.45 6.14 -0.26
CA TYR A 44 -21.71 6.12 1.01
C TYR A 44 -20.24 6.50 0.83
N THR A 45 -19.65 6.38 -0.37
CA THR A 45 -18.25 6.75 -0.61
C THR A 45 -18.03 8.25 -0.55
N LEU A 46 -19.09 9.07 -0.57
CA LEU A 46 -18.99 10.51 -0.32
C LEU A 46 -18.66 10.84 1.13
N TYR A 47 -19.08 9.97 2.05
CA TYR A 47 -19.03 10.24 3.48
C TYR A 47 -17.84 9.56 4.15
N SER A 48 -17.41 8.41 3.64
CA SER A 48 -16.39 7.61 4.33
C SER A 48 -15.57 6.71 3.40
N LYS A 49 -14.30 6.50 3.78
CA LYS A 49 -13.39 5.47 3.22
C LYS A 49 -13.56 4.09 3.85
N MET A 50 -14.32 3.97 4.94
CA MET A 50 -14.40 2.71 5.68
C MET A 50 -14.77 1.49 4.82
N PRO A 51 -15.71 1.59 3.86
CA PRO A 51 -16.06 0.43 3.02
C PRO A 51 -14.88 -0.10 2.21
N ILE A 52 -14.10 0.78 1.56
CA ILE A 52 -12.95 0.35 0.76
C ILE A 52 -11.83 -0.21 1.65
N LEU A 53 -11.66 0.32 2.87
CA LEU A 53 -10.70 -0.20 3.84
C LEU A 53 -11.08 -1.61 4.31
N VAL A 54 -12.35 -1.86 4.61
CA VAL A 54 -12.83 -3.21 4.98
C VAL A 54 -12.64 -4.20 3.84
N ILE A 55 -12.90 -3.78 2.60
CA ILE A 55 -12.72 -4.62 1.41
C ILE A 55 -11.23 -4.89 1.15
N PHE A 56 -10.36 -3.91 1.41
CA PHE A 56 -8.91 -4.10 1.35
C PHE A 56 -8.44 -5.11 2.39
N TRP A 57 -8.94 -5.01 3.63
CA TRP A 57 -8.61 -5.95 4.69
C TRP A 57 -9.03 -7.40 4.37
N ARG A 58 -10.09 -7.56 3.56
CA ARG A 58 -10.56 -8.86 3.03
C ARG A 58 -9.87 -9.28 1.72
N ASP A 59 -8.78 -8.62 1.34
CA ASP A 59 -8.00 -8.87 0.12
C ASP A 59 -8.85 -8.94 -1.17
N SER A 60 -9.94 -8.18 -1.21
CA SER A 60 -10.92 -8.23 -2.31
C SER A 60 -11.04 -6.90 -3.06
N ARG A 61 -10.10 -5.97 -2.84
CA ARG A 61 -10.13 -4.61 -3.43
C ARG A 61 -10.18 -4.64 -4.95
N ASN A 62 -9.32 -5.42 -5.60
CA ASN A 62 -9.24 -5.44 -7.07
C ASN A 62 -10.57 -5.89 -7.68
N ARG A 63 -11.16 -6.96 -7.15
CA ARG A 63 -12.47 -7.48 -7.60
C ARG A 63 -13.59 -6.46 -7.38
N TYR A 64 -13.59 -5.81 -6.22
CA TYR A 64 -14.60 -4.80 -5.91
C TYR A 64 -14.49 -3.54 -6.78
N VAL A 65 -13.27 -3.02 -6.98
CA VAL A 65 -13.03 -1.85 -7.84
C VAL A 65 -13.38 -2.18 -9.29
N HIS A 66 -13.06 -3.39 -9.75
CA HIS A 66 -13.48 -3.86 -11.08
C HIS A 66 -15.00 -3.89 -11.23
N PHE A 67 -15.72 -4.50 -10.28
CA PHE A 67 -17.19 -4.49 -10.25
C PHE A 67 -17.77 -3.07 -10.26
N LEU A 68 -17.16 -2.14 -9.53
CA LEU A 68 -17.56 -0.74 -9.54
C LEU A 68 -17.38 -0.09 -10.92
N HIS A 69 -16.29 -0.40 -11.62
CA HIS A 69 -16.08 0.09 -12.98
C HIS A 69 -17.08 -0.51 -13.99
N GLU A 70 -17.43 -1.80 -13.85
CA GLU A 70 -18.49 -2.41 -14.66
C GLU A 70 -19.85 -1.73 -14.45
N LYS A 71 -20.14 -1.32 -13.20
CA LYS A 71 -21.44 -0.73 -12.84
C LYS A 71 -21.56 0.77 -13.11
N TYR A 72 -20.51 1.54 -12.83
CA TYR A 72 -20.53 3.01 -12.83
C TYR A 72 -19.74 3.62 -14.00
N GLY A 73 -18.96 2.81 -14.73
CA GLY A 73 -18.18 3.24 -15.87
C GLY A 73 -16.69 3.52 -15.56
N PRO A 74 -15.98 4.22 -16.46
CA PRO A 74 -14.53 4.27 -16.45
C PRO A 74 -13.90 5.09 -15.32
N ILE A 75 -14.68 5.94 -14.65
CA ILE A 75 -14.25 6.78 -13.54
C ILE A 75 -15.21 6.52 -12.39
N VAL A 76 -14.72 6.03 -11.24
CA VAL A 76 -15.58 5.71 -10.09
C VAL A 76 -14.99 6.22 -8.78
N ARG A 77 -15.84 6.80 -7.93
CA ARG A 77 -15.45 7.28 -6.60
C ARG A 77 -15.34 6.13 -5.61
N LEU A 78 -14.15 5.97 -5.01
CA LEU A 78 -13.88 4.97 -3.97
C LEU A 78 -13.99 5.53 -2.54
N GLY A 79 -13.76 6.83 -2.38
CA GLY A 79 -13.85 7.54 -1.10
C GLY A 79 -14.07 9.04 -1.29
N PRO A 80 -14.15 9.82 -0.20
CA PRO A 80 -14.45 11.25 -0.27
C PRO A 80 -13.41 12.07 -1.05
N ASP A 81 -12.18 11.57 -1.16
CA ASP A 81 -11.01 12.20 -1.77
C ASP A 81 -10.27 11.22 -2.71
N GLU A 82 -10.91 10.10 -3.09
CA GLU A 82 -10.31 9.04 -3.90
C GLU A 82 -11.23 8.64 -5.07
N VAL A 83 -10.66 8.63 -6.27
CA VAL A 83 -11.30 8.19 -7.51
C VAL A 83 -10.42 7.15 -8.18
N SER A 84 -11.04 6.13 -8.74
CA SER A 84 -10.39 5.14 -9.59
C SER A 84 -10.74 5.40 -11.05
N ILE A 85 -9.75 5.24 -11.93
CA ILE A 85 -9.85 5.51 -13.36
C ILE A 85 -9.33 4.27 -14.08
N CYS A 86 -10.11 3.74 -15.03
CA CYS A 86 -9.72 2.57 -15.82
C CYS A 86 -9.57 2.86 -17.32
N ASP A 87 -9.95 4.04 -17.83
CA ASP A 87 -9.73 4.41 -19.23
C ASP A 87 -8.26 4.78 -19.47
N PRO A 88 -7.55 4.11 -20.39
CA PRO A 88 -6.15 4.41 -20.70
C PRO A 88 -5.89 5.89 -21.04
N LYS A 89 -6.82 6.57 -21.72
CA LYS A 89 -6.69 7.98 -22.10
C LYS A 89 -6.66 8.88 -20.88
N ASP A 90 -7.52 8.63 -19.90
CA ASP A 90 -7.59 9.42 -18.69
C ASP A 90 -6.46 9.07 -17.71
N VAL A 91 -6.05 7.80 -17.66
CA VAL A 91 -4.84 7.38 -16.95
C VAL A 91 -3.61 8.12 -17.48
N SER A 92 -3.42 8.20 -18.79
CA SER A 92 -2.31 8.97 -19.38
C SER A 92 -2.34 10.44 -18.98
N LYS A 93 -3.51 11.09 -18.92
CA LYS A 93 -3.62 12.49 -18.47
C LYS A 93 -3.15 12.67 -17.03
N VAL A 94 -3.46 11.74 -16.13
CA VAL A 94 -3.01 11.81 -14.74
C VAL A 94 -1.49 11.60 -14.64
N TYR A 95 -0.96 10.57 -15.30
CA TYR A 95 0.48 10.26 -15.22
C TYR A 95 1.36 11.30 -15.94
N LEU A 96 0.87 11.92 -17.01
CA LEU A 96 1.60 12.95 -17.77
C LEU A 96 1.29 14.37 -17.29
N GLY A 97 0.23 14.56 -16.51
CA GLY A 97 -0.26 15.85 -16.03
C GLY A 97 0.62 16.52 -14.97
N ASN A 98 1.73 15.90 -14.57
CA ASN A 98 2.68 16.42 -13.56
C ASN A 98 2.03 16.71 -12.19
N PHE A 99 1.03 15.93 -11.78
CA PHE A 99 0.47 16.02 -10.43
C PHE A 99 1.45 15.49 -9.38
N ASP A 100 1.44 16.10 -8.20
CA ASP A 100 2.20 15.60 -7.06
C ASP A 100 1.61 14.26 -6.57
N LYS A 101 2.46 13.42 -5.98
CA LYS A 101 2.00 12.14 -5.43
C LYS A 101 1.18 12.38 -4.18
N SER A 102 0.16 11.54 -3.99
CA SER A 102 -0.61 11.49 -2.75
C SER A 102 0.29 11.21 -1.55
N ARG A 103 -0.09 11.74 -0.37
CA ARG A 103 0.54 11.45 0.92
C ARG A 103 0.65 9.94 1.21
N PHE A 104 -0.18 9.11 0.58
CA PHE A 104 -0.03 7.65 0.57
C PHE A 104 1.41 7.22 0.30
N TYR A 105 2.12 7.86 -0.62
CA TYR A 105 3.48 7.46 -0.96
C TYR A 105 4.51 7.74 0.15
N ALA A 106 4.24 8.67 1.06
CA ALA A 106 5.20 9.08 2.10
C ALA A 106 5.57 7.94 3.06
N GLN A 107 4.67 6.96 3.25
CA GLN A 107 4.89 5.81 4.12
C GLN A 107 5.96 4.83 3.60
N PHE A 108 6.34 4.93 2.33
CA PHE A 108 7.38 4.08 1.73
C PHE A 108 8.78 4.65 1.91
N GLY A 109 8.95 5.67 2.76
CA GLY A 109 10.27 6.15 3.18
C GLY A 109 10.99 5.09 4.00
N ASN A 110 12.30 4.99 3.84
CA ASN A 110 13.14 4.01 4.53
C ASN A 110 14.15 4.74 5.41
N TYR A 111 14.42 4.21 6.61
CA TYR A 111 15.43 4.75 7.54
C TYR A 111 15.24 6.24 7.89
N GLY A 112 13.99 6.70 7.97
CA GLY A 112 13.67 8.10 8.26
C GLY A 112 13.95 9.08 7.12
N ALA A 113 14.31 8.60 5.93
CA ALA A 113 14.61 9.42 4.76
C ALA A 113 13.70 9.07 3.56
N PRO A 114 13.30 10.08 2.76
CA PRO A 114 12.55 9.82 1.55
C PRO A 114 13.46 9.27 0.44
N ASN A 115 13.04 8.18 -0.20
CA ASN A 115 13.64 7.64 -1.42
C ASN A 115 12.91 8.15 -2.68
N LEU A 116 13.45 7.85 -3.86
CA LEU A 116 12.88 8.31 -5.14
C LEU A 116 11.39 7.93 -5.31
N PHE A 117 10.98 6.77 -4.80
CA PHE A 117 9.59 6.33 -4.90
C PHE A 117 8.64 7.14 -4.02
N CYS A 118 9.05 7.50 -2.79
CA CYS A 118 8.18 8.17 -1.83
C CYS A 118 8.26 9.71 -1.81
N ILE A 119 9.22 10.33 -2.51
CA ILE A 119 9.23 11.80 -2.67
C ILE A 119 7.93 12.24 -3.35
N LEU A 120 7.18 13.12 -2.67
CA LEU A 120 5.85 13.56 -3.06
C LEU A 120 5.86 14.66 -4.12
N THR A 121 6.76 15.63 -3.94
CA THR A 121 6.82 16.84 -4.77
C THR A 121 7.75 16.68 -5.96
N LYS A 122 7.37 17.32 -7.06
CA LYS A 122 8.06 17.21 -8.35
C LYS A 122 9.55 17.56 -8.32
N GLU A 123 9.92 18.72 -7.78
CA GLU A 123 11.29 19.24 -7.89
C GLU A 123 12.36 18.31 -7.24
N PRO A 124 12.24 17.91 -5.96
CA PRO A 124 13.21 16.99 -5.36
C PRO A 124 13.19 15.62 -6.05
N HIS A 125 12.02 15.15 -6.50
CA HIS A 125 11.90 13.89 -7.23
C HIS A 125 12.67 13.92 -8.54
N GLN A 126 12.55 15.00 -9.32
CA GLN A 126 13.24 15.19 -10.58
C GLN A 126 14.76 15.27 -10.40
N LYS A 127 15.23 16.00 -9.39
CA LYS A 127 16.66 16.08 -9.05
C LYS A 127 17.24 14.69 -8.75
N LEU A 128 16.61 13.93 -7.86
CA LEU A 128 17.09 12.59 -7.50
C LEU A 128 16.97 11.59 -8.68
N ARG A 129 15.88 11.66 -9.46
CA ARG A 129 15.71 10.83 -10.66
C ARG A 129 16.85 11.04 -11.64
N LYS A 130 17.23 12.30 -11.90
CA LYS A 130 18.29 12.64 -12.86
C LYS A 130 19.62 11.99 -12.47
N LEU A 131 19.95 11.94 -11.18
CA LEU A 131 21.16 11.31 -10.67
C LEU A 131 21.17 9.79 -10.87
N MET A 132 20.02 9.12 -10.70
CA MET A 132 19.94 7.66 -10.79
C MET A 132 19.69 7.12 -12.22
N THR A 133 19.23 7.96 -13.15
CA THR A 133 18.76 7.50 -14.47
C THR A 133 19.87 6.83 -15.29
N SER A 134 21.14 7.19 -15.12
CA SER A 134 22.27 6.56 -15.81
C SER A 134 22.49 5.09 -15.43
N PHE A 135 22.28 4.76 -14.15
CA PHE A 135 22.42 3.41 -13.64
C PHE A 135 21.34 2.46 -14.20
N TYR A 136 20.11 2.95 -14.30
CA TYR A 136 18.97 2.16 -14.81
C TYR A 136 18.87 2.09 -16.34
N ARG A 137 19.91 2.50 -17.09
CA ARG A 137 19.93 2.34 -18.55
C ARG A 137 20.09 0.87 -18.90
N LYS A 138 19.39 0.43 -19.96
CA LYS A 138 19.42 -0.96 -20.41
C LYS A 138 20.85 -1.42 -20.74
N GLU A 139 21.63 -0.54 -21.36
CA GLU A 139 23.03 -0.81 -21.72
C GLU A 139 23.89 -1.04 -20.47
N THR A 140 23.75 -0.15 -19.47
CA THR A 140 24.47 -0.25 -18.19
C THR A 140 24.15 -1.55 -17.47
N ILE A 141 22.87 -1.92 -17.39
CA ILE A 141 22.43 -3.15 -16.72
C ILE A 141 22.95 -4.38 -17.47
N ASN A 142 22.75 -4.43 -18.80
CA ASN A 142 23.11 -5.57 -19.61
C ASN A 142 24.63 -5.79 -19.71
N SER A 143 25.44 -4.73 -19.66
CA SER A 143 26.90 -4.86 -19.72
C SER A 143 27.52 -5.56 -18.51
N THR A 144 26.77 -5.72 -17.41
CA THR A 144 27.31 -6.32 -16.18
C THR A 144 27.44 -7.83 -16.24
N GLY A 145 26.65 -8.54 -17.06
CA GLY A 145 26.58 -10.01 -17.07
C GLY A 145 25.96 -10.65 -15.82
N ILE A 146 25.72 -9.88 -14.76
CA ILE A 146 25.25 -10.35 -13.44
C ILE A 146 23.92 -11.10 -13.53
N ILE A 147 23.01 -10.63 -14.39
CA ILE A 147 21.71 -11.29 -14.57
C ILE A 147 21.90 -12.72 -15.07
N GLN A 148 22.77 -12.91 -16.07
CA GLN A 148 23.02 -14.24 -16.63
C GLN A 148 23.72 -15.12 -15.60
N GLU A 149 24.72 -14.59 -14.90
CA GLU A 149 25.43 -15.30 -13.83
C GLU A 149 24.46 -15.84 -12.76
N LYS A 150 23.53 -15.02 -12.27
CA LYS A 150 22.56 -15.44 -11.24
C LYS A 150 21.47 -16.37 -11.78
N VAL A 151 21.13 -16.29 -13.06
CA VAL A 151 20.25 -17.26 -13.72
C VAL A 151 20.94 -18.62 -13.81
N ASP A 152 22.22 -18.66 -14.21
CA ASP A 152 23.01 -19.90 -14.27
C ASP A 152 23.15 -20.54 -12.87
N GLU A 153 23.33 -19.71 -11.82
CA GLU A 153 23.30 -20.16 -10.42
C GLU A 153 21.94 -20.78 -10.05
N MET A 154 20.83 -20.13 -10.42
CA MET A 154 19.48 -20.66 -10.19
C MET A 154 19.26 -22.00 -10.91
N ASP A 155 19.73 -22.15 -12.14
CA ASP A 155 19.63 -23.41 -12.90
C ASP A 155 20.38 -24.55 -12.20
N SER A 156 21.54 -24.26 -11.59
CA SER A 156 22.28 -25.25 -10.79
C SER A 156 21.51 -25.69 -9.54
N VAL A 157 20.83 -24.75 -8.87
CA VAL A 157 19.99 -25.02 -7.69
C VAL A 157 18.79 -25.88 -8.07
N VAL A 158 18.15 -25.60 -9.21
CA VAL A 158 17.03 -26.40 -9.75
C VAL A 158 17.49 -27.81 -10.14
N ALA A 159 18.67 -27.94 -10.76
CA ALA A 159 19.23 -29.23 -11.14
C ALA A 159 19.51 -30.13 -9.91
N SER A 160 19.90 -29.54 -8.77
CA SER A 160 20.19 -30.27 -7.54
C SER A 160 18.95 -30.71 -6.77
N ASN A 161 17.82 -30.01 -6.91
CA ASN A 161 16.58 -30.32 -6.20
C ASN A 161 15.36 -30.05 -7.11
N ASN A 162 14.69 -31.11 -7.53
CA ASN A 162 13.54 -31.05 -8.42
C ASN A 162 12.22 -30.63 -7.75
N LYS A 163 12.22 -30.39 -6.43
CA LYS A 163 11.05 -29.90 -5.68
C LYS A 163 11.42 -28.61 -4.96
N GLN A 164 11.23 -27.50 -5.66
CA GLN A 164 11.49 -26.14 -5.18
C GLN A 164 10.20 -25.32 -5.32
N ASP A 165 9.93 -24.42 -4.38
CA ASP A 165 8.89 -23.41 -4.58
C ASP A 165 9.39 -22.35 -5.56
N VAL A 166 8.76 -22.31 -6.74
CA VAL A 166 9.09 -21.34 -7.81
C VAL A 166 8.99 -19.91 -7.29
N HIS A 167 8.01 -19.63 -6.44
CA HIS A 167 7.80 -18.27 -5.96
C HIS A 167 8.94 -17.79 -5.05
N THR A 168 9.38 -18.62 -4.11
CA THR A 168 10.57 -18.33 -3.28
C THR A 168 11.85 -18.30 -4.11
N LEU A 169 12.02 -19.20 -5.09
CA LEU A 169 13.21 -19.24 -5.94
C LEU A 169 13.40 -17.95 -6.75
N PHE A 170 12.34 -17.47 -7.42
CA PHE A 170 12.38 -16.21 -8.17
C PHE A 170 12.60 -14.99 -7.26
N ARG A 171 12.18 -15.06 -5.99
CA ARG A 171 12.51 -14.03 -5.01
C ARG A 171 13.99 -14.00 -4.66
N TYR A 172 14.62 -15.17 -4.44
CA TYR A 172 16.06 -15.24 -4.23
C TYR A 172 16.83 -14.69 -5.42
N LEU A 173 16.46 -15.10 -6.64
CA LEU A 173 17.05 -14.56 -7.86
C LEU A 173 16.93 -13.03 -7.93
N ALA A 174 15.73 -12.49 -7.69
CA ALA A 174 15.50 -11.04 -7.76
C ALA A 174 16.31 -10.29 -6.70
N PHE A 175 16.39 -10.80 -5.46
CA PHE A 175 17.21 -10.22 -4.40
C PHE A 175 18.70 -10.24 -4.77
N ASP A 176 19.22 -11.40 -5.19
CA ASP A 176 20.64 -11.54 -5.51
C ASP A 176 21.05 -10.63 -6.68
N VAL A 177 20.23 -10.57 -7.74
CA VAL A 177 20.47 -9.66 -8.88
C VAL A 177 20.48 -8.21 -8.45
N VAL A 178 19.47 -7.75 -7.69
CA VAL A 178 19.37 -6.35 -7.27
C VAL A 178 20.49 -5.97 -6.30
N THR A 179 20.79 -6.81 -5.32
CA THR A 179 21.85 -6.55 -4.35
C THR A 179 23.22 -6.52 -5.02
N ARG A 180 23.49 -7.47 -5.93
CA ARG A 180 24.74 -7.54 -6.69
C ARG A 180 24.96 -6.34 -7.60
N LEU A 181 23.88 -5.81 -8.17
CA LEU A 181 23.92 -4.60 -9.00
C LEU A 181 24.12 -3.31 -8.19
N THR A 182 23.61 -3.24 -6.96
CA THR A 182 23.49 -1.96 -6.23
C THR A 182 24.48 -1.77 -5.09
N ILE A 183 24.81 -2.82 -4.33
CA ILE A 183 25.59 -2.71 -3.10
C ILE A 183 26.79 -3.64 -3.14
N SER A 184 26.55 -4.95 -3.05
CA SER A 184 27.57 -5.98 -2.84
C SER A 184 27.03 -7.34 -3.23
N ASP A 185 27.82 -8.39 -3.03
CA ASP A 185 27.34 -9.74 -3.29
C ASP A 185 26.20 -10.16 -2.35
N SER A 186 25.33 -11.03 -2.87
CA SER A 186 24.30 -11.73 -2.12
C SER A 186 24.20 -13.16 -2.64
N GLU A 187 23.99 -14.08 -1.71
CA GLU A 187 24.10 -15.52 -1.92
C GLU A 187 22.81 -16.22 -1.43
N MET A 188 21.64 -15.64 -1.71
CA MET A 188 20.35 -16.22 -1.31
C MET A 188 20.04 -17.51 -2.07
N LEU A 189 20.41 -17.58 -3.35
CA LEU A 189 20.32 -18.80 -4.16
C LEU A 189 21.20 -19.93 -3.59
N ALA A 190 22.37 -19.60 -3.06
CA ALA A 190 23.27 -20.54 -2.39
C ALA A 190 22.81 -20.95 -0.98
N GLY A 191 21.62 -20.56 -0.52
CA GLY A 191 21.08 -20.96 0.77
C GLY A 191 21.41 -20.02 1.94
N LYS A 192 22.15 -18.92 1.72
CA LYS A 192 22.55 -18.00 2.79
C LYS A 192 21.56 -16.85 2.93
N ASN A 193 21.39 -16.34 4.15
CA ASN A 193 20.57 -15.14 4.43
C ASN A 193 19.10 -15.21 3.96
N GLN A 194 18.57 -16.39 3.66
CA GLN A 194 17.19 -16.59 3.18
C GLN A 194 16.12 -16.07 4.16
N GLN A 195 16.48 -15.98 5.45
CA GLN A 195 15.67 -15.34 6.49
C GLN A 195 15.26 -13.89 6.15
N LEU A 196 16.04 -13.16 5.37
CA LEU A 196 15.70 -11.80 4.95
C LEU A 196 14.46 -11.75 4.05
N VAL A 197 14.30 -12.75 3.17
CA VAL A 197 13.10 -12.86 2.34
C VAL A 197 11.87 -13.14 3.20
N PHE A 198 12.00 -14.01 4.20
CA PHE A 198 10.93 -14.27 5.15
C PHE A 198 10.51 -13.01 5.93
N TYR A 199 11.46 -12.21 6.41
CA TYR A 199 11.14 -10.94 7.08
C TYR A 199 10.45 -9.95 6.13
N HIS A 200 10.93 -9.85 4.90
CA HIS A 200 10.30 -9.02 3.86
C HIS A 200 8.87 -9.48 3.54
N GLU A 201 8.63 -10.79 3.47
CA GLU A 201 7.29 -11.37 3.30
C GLU A 201 6.36 -11.03 4.44
N MET A 202 6.83 -11.16 5.68
CA MET A 202 6.04 -10.78 6.84
C MET A 202 5.64 -9.30 6.76
N GLN A 203 6.57 -8.41 6.42
CA GLN A 203 6.28 -6.98 6.34
C GLN A 203 5.31 -6.64 5.20
N THR A 204 5.48 -7.25 4.02
CA THR A 204 4.61 -7.03 2.85
C THR A 204 3.21 -7.63 3.02
N SER A 205 3.08 -8.77 3.71
CA SER A 205 1.78 -9.35 4.05
C SER A 205 0.94 -8.46 4.98
N MET A 206 1.58 -7.54 5.69
CA MET A 206 0.92 -6.62 6.62
C MET A 206 0.62 -5.24 6.01
N THR A 207 0.56 -5.14 4.67
CA THR A 207 0.32 -3.88 3.95
C THR A 207 -0.89 -3.11 4.50
N PHE A 208 -1.99 -3.78 4.86
CA PHE A 208 -3.13 -3.07 5.46
C PHE A 208 -2.73 -2.25 6.71
N TRP A 209 -1.95 -2.85 7.61
CA TRP A 209 -1.53 -2.21 8.85
C TRP A 209 -0.39 -1.22 8.65
N THR A 210 0.62 -1.57 7.84
CA THR A 210 1.81 -0.74 7.65
C THR A 210 1.53 0.48 6.76
N THR A 211 0.58 0.36 5.83
CA THR A 211 0.29 1.37 4.81
C THR A 211 -1.05 2.06 5.05
N LEU A 212 -2.16 1.31 5.18
CA LEU A 212 -3.48 1.95 5.25
C LEU A 212 -3.87 2.40 6.66
N GLN A 213 -3.42 1.69 7.68
CA GLN A 213 -3.78 1.92 9.08
C GLN A 213 -2.57 1.90 10.03
N PRO A 214 -1.52 2.73 9.78
CA PRO A 214 -0.27 2.69 10.54
C PRO A 214 -0.43 3.01 12.03
N LYS A 215 -1.48 3.77 12.40
CA LYS A 215 -1.79 4.07 13.81
C LYS A 215 -2.09 2.84 14.66
N TRP A 216 -2.53 1.76 14.03
CA TRP A 216 -2.92 0.52 14.70
C TRP A 216 -1.84 -0.57 14.58
N TRP A 217 -0.67 -0.22 14.04
CA TRP A 217 0.43 -1.15 13.80
C TRP A 217 0.89 -1.86 15.08
N ASP A 218 1.21 -1.10 16.13
CA ASP A 218 1.77 -1.67 17.38
C ASP A 218 0.81 -2.69 18.01
N LEU A 219 -0.49 -2.40 17.94
CA LEU A 219 -1.54 -3.30 18.40
C LEU A 219 -1.59 -4.58 17.56
N ALA A 220 -1.59 -4.45 16.23
CA ALA A 220 -1.65 -5.59 15.31
C ALA A 220 -0.39 -6.48 15.43
N ALA A 221 0.79 -5.87 15.56
CA ALA A 221 2.05 -6.58 15.77
C ALA A 221 2.03 -7.38 17.10
N ALA A 222 1.57 -6.76 18.19
CA ALA A 222 1.46 -7.43 19.49
C ALA A 222 0.51 -8.65 19.46
N LEU A 223 -0.58 -8.58 18.69
CA LEU A 223 -1.51 -9.70 18.52
C LEU A 223 -0.92 -10.85 17.70
N SER A 224 -0.14 -10.54 16.66
CA SER A 224 0.57 -11.53 15.83
C SER A 224 1.62 -12.31 16.62
N HIS A 225 2.39 -11.62 17.49
CA HIS A 225 3.35 -12.28 18.38
C HIS A 225 2.68 -13.27 19.34
N LYS A 226 1.52 -12.91 19.90
CA LYS A 226 0.75 -13.81 20.79
C LYS A 226 0.18 -15.03 20.06
N GLN A 227 -0.19 -14.89 18.78
CA GLN A 227 -0.65 -16.03 17.98
C GLN A 227 0.48 -17.02 17.67
N LYS A 228 1.70 -16.53 17.39
CA LYS A 228 2.86 -17.41 17.18
C LYS A 228 3.26 -18.20 18.43
N GLN A 229 3.22 -17.59 19.62
CA GLN A 229 3.51 -18.28 20.89
C GLN A 229 2.49 -19.38 21.26
N LYS A 230 1.29 -19.36 20.68
CA LYS A 230 0.27 -20.41 20.88
C LYS A 230 0.34 -21.56 19.87
N MET A 231 1.11 -21.40 18.79
CA MET A 231 1.29 -22.40 17.74
C MET A 231 2.64 -23.14 17.84
N GLN A 232 3.45 -22.78 18.84
CA GLN A 232 4.62 -23.51 19.30
C GLN A 232 4.27 -24.25 20.60
#